data_AF-A0A7W3LS63-F1
#
_entry.id   AF-A0A7W3LS63-F1
#
_cell.length_a   1.000
_cell.length_b   1.000
_cell.length_c   1.000
_cell.angle_alpha   90.00
_cell.angle_beta   90.00
_cell.angle_gamma   90.00
#
_symmetry.space_group_name_H-M   'P 1'
#
loop_
_entity.id
_entity.type
_entity.pdbx_description
1 polymer ?
#
loop_
_entity_poly.entity_id
_entity_poly.type
_entity_poly.pdbx_seq_one_letter_code
_entity_poly.pdbx_strand_id
1 'polypeptide(L)'
;MWDRVTNTGSEVALALAARGAAQEPKPAGGAALDQILIATGGAAVLTAVLLLFGWGHRTGRITVLTQLADLSERGPGRGLPGWASLPIIVALVSLITALLGMYWDISLHISHGRDEGPLANIAHYPILIGLFGIFTAGVLAVALPKGVRPGRASVRVTRDWYAPAGGVLLAGAGFYALLGFPLDDVWHRIFGQDVTLWGPTHLMLIGGAGLSLVAMMILEREGRRAYDGPADAEPPGWARYVRRGMHAGGLLIGLSVFQAEFDFGVPQFRVVFQPLLIALAAGCALVAARLWVGRGGALFAVVFYMLVRGGVSVFVGPVIGELWASVPLYLAEALLIELAALFLARRPLLLGAVGGVLVGTAGFAAEFAWTQVAYKLPWAGDMVPEGVLMALAGGVAGGLCGAMLAEGLEGRMPRPALARGLFAASLVGVSVAVANGLVINVPREQKATVTLLDVRGDAGNRTAHARVVLDPRDAADDPAWIAITAWQGRGLHVEPLVREAEGVYRTSAPMPLHGQWKTLVRLHDGRTLAGVPIYLPADPAIGARELPATDSFTRDVQSEKRILQRELKSGVPGWLWLAASSVVLFCTLVLLVALGWGVARVARLLPEPARVGGAPRERVGT
;
A
#
# COMPACT_ATOMS: atom_id res chain seq x y z
N MET A 1 33.35 -30.72 55.88
CA MET A 1 33.70 -31.32 54.58
C MET A 1 32.55 -30.95 53.64
N TRP A 2 32.75 -29.88 52.86
CA TRP A 2 31.93 -29.37 51.71
C TRP A 2 30.53 -28.82 52.11
N ASP A 3 30.05 -27.61 51.78
CA ASP A 3 30.37 -26.67 50.71
C ASP A 3 30.08 -25.22 51.14
N ARG A 4 31.09 -24.35 51.01
CA ARG A 4 30.97 -22.89 50.92
C ARG A 4 32.10 -22.38 50.05
N VAL A 5 32.04 -22.68 48.74
CA VAL A 5 32.92 -22.03 47.75
C VAL A 5 32.14 -21.89 46.43
N THR A 6 32.01 -20.63 46.01
CA THR A 6 31.72 -20.12 44.64
C THR A 6 30.39 -20.44 43.97
N ASN A 7 29.42 -19.53 44.11
CA ASN A 7 28.42 -19.26 43.07
C ASN A 7 28.24 -17.75 42.79
N THR A 8 29.24 -16.93 43.09
CA THR A 8 29.23 -15.50 42.79
C THR A 8 29.77 -15.19 41.39
N GLY A 9 30.59 -16.06 40.80
CA GLY A 9 31.18 -15.85 39.47
C GLY A 9 30.21 -16.06 38.31
N SER A 10 29.26 -16.99 38.43
CA SER A 10 28.26 -17.33 37.40
C SER A 10 27.14 -16.30 37.33
N GLU A 11 26.64 -15.82 38.48
CA GLU A 11 25.64 -14.75 38.53
C GLU A 11 26.23 -13.39 38.14
N VAL A 12 27.49 -13.11 38.50
CA VAL A 12 28.21 -11.92 38.00
C VAL A 12 28.52 -12.06 36.51
N ALA A 13 28.85 -13.25 36.00
CA ALA A 13 29.04 -13.47 34.56
C ALA A 13 27.73 -13.37 33.75
N LEU A 14 26.60 -13.85 34.28
CA LEU A 14 25.28 -13.64 33.66
C LEU A 14 24.83 -12.18 33.76
N ALA A 15 25.08 -11.50 34.89
CA ALA A 15 24.80 -10.08 35.05
C ALA A 15 25.73 -9.20 34.19
N LEU A 16 26.97 -9.61 33.93
CA LEU A 16 27.90 -8.94 33.02
C LEU A 16 27.59 -9.26 31.54
N ALA A 17 27.11 -10.46 31.23
CA ALA A 17 26.58 -10.80 29.91
C ALA A 17 25.30 -10.01 29.59
N ALA A 18 24.43 -9.80 30.60
CA ALA A 18 23.25 -8.94 30.50
C ALA A 18 23.57 -7.43 30.52
N ARG A 19 24.71 -7.02 31.12
CA ARG A 19 25.19 -5.62 31.13
C ARG A 19 26.16 -5.26 29.99
N GLY A 20 26.51 -6.21 29.12
CA GLY A 20 27.64 -6.06 28.18
C GLY A 20 27.36 -6.39 26.73
N ALA A 21 26.18 -6.92 26.37
CA ALA A 21 25.78 -6.96 24.97
C ALA A 21 25.31 -5.56 24.56
N ALA A 22 26.26 -4.65 24.34
CA ALA A 22 26.02 -3.51 23.47
C ALA A 22 25.51 -4.11 22.16
N GLN A 23 24.20 -4.01 21.92
CA GLN A 23 23.58 -4.47 20.70
C GLN A 23 24.33 -3.75 19.58
N GLU A 24 24.92 -4.50 18.64
CA GLU A 24 25.67 -3.88 17.56
C GLU A 24 24.80 -2.81 16.89
N PRO A 25 25.35 -1.61 16.65
CA PRO A 25 24.56 -0.53 16.11
C PRO A 25 24.01 -0.96 14.75
N LYS A 26 22.68 -0.88 14.61
CA LYS A 26 22.02 -1.24 13.37
C LYS A 26 22.59 -0.41 12.20
N PRO A 27 22.79 -0.99 11.01
CA PRO A 27 23.33 -0.26 9.86
C PRO A 27 22.46 0.94 9.47
N ALA A 28 23.08 1.97 8.89
CA ALA A 28 22.40 3.16 8.38
C ALA A 28 22.92 3.54 6.99
N GLY A 29 22.06 4.14 6.17
CA GLY A 29 22.48 4.81 4.93
C GLY A 29 22.61 3.91 3.70
N GLY A 30 21.86 2.82 3.63
CA GLY A 30 21.81 1.88 2.50
C GLY A 30 22.11 0.45 2.95
N ALA A 31 21.86 -0.51 2.07
CA ALA A 31 22.15 -1.92 2.28
C ALA A 31 23.67 -2.19 2.26
N ALA A 32 24.09 -3.22 3.00
CA ALA A 32 25.44 -3.74 2.92
C ALA A 32 25.81 -4.21 1.49
N LEU A 33 27.08 -4.08 1.09
CA LEU A 33 27.50 -4.36 -0.29
C LEU A 33 27.34 -5.84 -0.68
N ASP A 34 27.59 -6.75 0.25
CA ASP A 34 27.37 -8.19 0.08
C ASP A 34 25.88 -8.50 -0.17
N GLN A 35 24.97 -7.88 0.57
CA GLN A 35 23.52 -7.98 0.37
C GLN A 35 23.12 -7.52 -1.03
N ILE A 36 23.68 -6.39 -1.50
CA ILE A 36 23.43 -5.88 -2.86
C ILE A 36 23.94 -6.85 -3.91
N LEU A 37 25.16 -7.39 -3.74
CA LEU A 37 25.75 -8.35 -4.67
C LEU A 37 24.92 -9.63 -4.75
N ILE A 38 24.46 -10.16 -3.62
CA ILE A 38 23.62 -11.36 -3.56
C ILE A 38 22.26 -11.09 -4.19
N ALA A 39 21.57 -10.00 -3.81
CA ALA A 39 20.26 -9.67 -4.34
C ALA A 39 20.31 -9.39 -5.86
N THR A 40 21.30 -8.63 -6.32
CA THR A 40 21.49 -8.32 -7.74
C THR A 40 21.88 -9.57 -8.53
N GLY A 41 22.80 -10.38 -8.01
CA GLY A 41 23.21 -11.64 -8.61
C GLY A 41 22.05 -12.63 -8.71
N GLY A 42 21.27 -12.78 -7.65
CA GLY A 42 20.06 -13.60 -7.62
C GLY A 42 19.02 -13.12 -8.64
N ALA A 43 18.73 -11.82 -8.68
CA ALA A 43 17.82 -11.24 -9.67
C ALA A 43 18.32 -11.44 -11.11
N ALA A 44 19.62 -11.31 -11.36
CA ALA A 44 20.23 -11.56 -12.67
C ALA A 44 20.10 -13.04 -13.09
N VAL A 45 20.36 -13.98 -12.19
CA VAL A 45 20.19 -15.42 -12.43
C VAL A 45 18.73 -15.74 -12.72
N LEU A 46 17.79 -15.28 -11.89
CA LEU A 46 16.36 -15.51 -12.09
C LEU A 46 15.88 -14.92 -13.42
N THR A 47 16.36 -13.74 -13.79
CA THR A 47 16.06 -13.10 -15.08
C THR A 47 16.65 -13.90 -16.24
N ALA A 48 17.89 -14.38 -16.13
CA ALA A 48 18.53 -15.22 -17.16
C ALA A 48 17.75 -16.53 -17.36
N VAL A 49 17.34 -17.18 -16.27
CA VAL A 49 16.48 -18.37 -16.31
C VAL A 49 15.18 -18.05 -17.02
N LEU A 50 14.48 -16.98 -16.65
CA LEU A 50 13.24 -16.57 -17.30
C LEU A 50 13.41 -16.34 -18.82
N LEU A 51 14.50 -15.67 -19.22
CA LEU A 51 14.83 -15.44 -20.63
C LEU A 51 15.15 -16.75 -21.37
N LEU A 52 15.86 -17.68 -20.73
CA LEU A 52 16.16 -19.00 -21.29
C LEU A 52 14.87 -19.81 -21.51
N PHE A 53 13.94 -19.80 -20.55
CA PHE A 53 12.64 -20.44 -20.68
C PHE A 53 11.81 -19.81 -21.80
N GLY A 54 11.76 -18.47 -21.87
CA GLY A 54 11.08 -17.74 -22.94
C GLY A 54 11.66 -18.05 -24.33
N TRP A 55 12.99 -17.99 -24.47
CA TRP A 55 13.68 -18.33 -25.72
C TRP A 55 13.51 -19.80 -26.09
N GLY A 56 13.63 -20.72 -25.13
CA GLY A 56 13.46 -22.16 -25.34
C GLY A 56 12.04 -22.49 -25.80
N HIS A 57 11.02 -21.88 -25.20
CA HIS A 57 9.62 -22.01 -25.63
C HIS A 57 9.42 -21.48 -27.06
N ARG A 58 9.88 -20.26 -27.31
CA ARG A 58 9.76 -19.59 -28.62
C ARG A 58 10.47 -20.37 -29.73
N THR A 59 11.60 -21.02 -29.44
CA THR A 59 12.34 -21.87 -30.39
C THR A 59 11.86 -23.32 -30.44
N GLY A 60 10.96 -23.74 -29.55
CA GLY A 60 10.44 -25.11 -29.47
C GLY A 60 11.35 -26.12 -28.80
N ARG A 61 12.42 -25.65 -28.15
CA ARG A 61 13.35 -26.49 -27.38
C ARG A 61 12.81 -26.86 -26.00
N ILE A 62 11.93 -26.03 -25.43
CA ILE A 62 11.32 -26.23 -24.12
C ILE A 62 9.80 -26.30 -24.29
N THR A 63 9.18 -27.39 -23.84
CA THR A 63 7.73 -27.64 -23.95
C THR A 63 6.97 -27.45 -22.64
N VAL A 64 7.67 -27.35 -21.51
CA VAL A 64 7.03 -27.23 -20.18
C VAL A 64 6.15 -25.98 -20.06
N LEU A 65 6.54 -24.86 -20.67
CA LEU A 65 5.71 -23.65 -20.68
C LEU A 65 4.40 -23.86 -21.46
N THR A 66 4.44 -24.62 -22.56
CA THR A 66 3.21 -25.04 -23.26
C THR A 66 2.35 -25.92 -22.37
N GLN A 67 2.94 -26.94 -21.74
CA GLN A 67 2.19 -27.86 -20.86
C GLN A 67 1.54 -27.13 -19.67
N LEU A 68 2.25 -26.19 -19.06
CA LEU A 68 1.71 -25.36 -17.97
C LEU A 68 0.62 -24.41 -18.47
N ALA A 69 0.81 -23.84 -19.66
CA ALA A 69 -0.21 -23.01 -20.31
C ALA A 69 -1.48 -23.83 -20.57
N ASP A 70 -1.37 -25.01 -21.17
CA ASP A 70 -2.51 -25.92 -21.44
C ASP A 70 -3.20 -26.38 -20.14
N LEU A 71 -2.43 -26.67 -19.09
CA LEU A 71 -2.97 -27.00 -17.78
C LEU A 71 -3.74 -25.83 -17.17
N SER A 72 -3.22 -24.61 -17.34
CA SER A 72 -3.84 -23.38 -16.82
C SER A 72 -5.17 -23.06 -17.49
N GLU A 73 -5.45 -23.57 -18.70
CA GLU A 73 -6.75 -23.41 -19.35
C GLU A 73 -7.85 -24.22 -18.65
N ARG A 74 -7.49 -25.10 -17.71
CA ARG A 74 -8.42 -25.89 -16.90
C ARG A 74 -8.82 -25.13 -15.62
N GLY A 75 -9.98 -25.48 -15.06
CA GLY A 75 -10.45 -24.91 -13.79
C GLY A 75 -10.67 -23.38 -13.85
N PRO A 76 -10.02 -22.58 -12.96
CA PRO A 76 -10.22 -21.12 -12.90
C PRO A 76 -9.87 -20.36 -14.20
N GLY A 77 -9.00 -20.95 -15.04
CA GLY A 77 -8.53 -20.35 -16.28
C GLY A 77 -9.39 -20.62 -17.51
N ARG A 78 -10.48 -21.41 -17.38
CA ARG A 78 -11.37 -21.75 -18.50
C ARG A 78 -11.84 -20.52 -19.29
N GLY A 79 -11.95 -20.68 -20.61
CA GLY A 79 -12.31 -19.62 -21.56
C GLY A 79 -11.27 -18.51 -21.70
N LEU A 80 -10.02 -18.80 -21.36
CA LEU A 80 -8.86 -17.98 -21.67
C LEU A 80 -7.80 -18.87 -22.33
N PRO A 81 -7.08 -18.36 -23.35
CA PRO A 81 -5.92 -19.06 -23.86
C PRO A 81 -4.80 -19.05 -22.82
N GLY A 82 -3.92 -20.04 -22.87
CA GLY A 82 -2.87 -20.25 -21.87
C GLY A 82 -1.88 -19.09 -21.74
N TRP A 83 -1.70 -18.28 -22.80
CA TRP A 83 -0.91 -17.05 -22.74
C TRP A 83 -1.55 -15.93 -21.91
N ALA A 84 -2.84 -16.02 -21.59
CA ALA A 84 -3.52 -15.13 -20.66
C ALA A 84 -3.75 -15.81 -19.30
N SER A 85 -4.20 -17.07 -19.31
CA SER A 85 -4.56 -17.80 -18.09
C SER A 85 -3.38 -18.02 -17.15
N LEU A 86 -2.28 -18.61 -17.64
CA LEU A 86 -1.11 -18.90 -16.80
C LEU A 86 -0.52 -17.62 -16.17
N PRO A 87 -0.26 -16.54 -16.95
CA PRO A 87 0.17 -15.26 -16.38
C PRO A 87 -0.76 -14.69 -15.32
N ILE A 88 -2.09 -14.74 -15.53
CA ILE A 88 -3.05 -14.22 -14.54
C ILE A 88 -2.96 -14.99 -13.23
N ILE A 89 -2.85 -16.31 -13.28
CA ILE A 89 -2.71 -17.16 -12.10
C ILE A 89 -1.39 -16.85 -11.37
N VAL A 90 -0.28 -16.80 -12.11
CA VAL A 90 1.04 -16.45 -11.54
C VAL A 90 0.97 -15.08 -10.87
N ALA A 91 0.47 -14.05 -11.56
CA ALA A 91 0.36 -12.70 -11.02
C ALA A 91 -0.53 -12.63 -9.77
N LEU A 92 -1.66 -13.34 -9.74
CA LEU A 92 -2.56 -13.37 -8.58
C LEU A 92 -1.87 -13.96 -7.35
N VAL A 93 -1.24 -15.13 -7.50
CA VAL A 93 -0.51 -15.78 -6.39
C VAL A 93 0.62 -14.87 -5.92
N SER A 94 1.39 -14.32 -6.86
CA SER A 94 2.48 -13.41 -6.58
C SER A 94 2.06 -12.13 -5.84
N LEU A 95 0.91 -11.54 -6.20
CA LEU A 95 0.36 -10.37 -5.50
C LEU A 95 -0.04 -10.70 -4.05
N ILE A 96 -0.64 -11.86 -3.80
CA ILE A 96 -1.02 -12.29 -2.45
C ILE A 96 0.25 -12.55 -1.62
N THR A 97 1.26 -13.19 -2.19
CA THR A 97 2.56 -13.42 -1.53
C THR A 97 3.27 -12.10 -1.22
N ALA A 98 3.30 -11.16 -2.16
CA ALA A 98 3.89 -9.83 -1.93
C ALA A 98 3.14 -9.05 -0.85
N LEU A 99 1.80 -9.10 -0.86
CA LEU A 99 0.96 -8.42 0.13
C LEU A 99 1.23 -8.92 1.56
N LEU A 100 1.31 -10.26 1.72
CA LEU A 100 1.66 -10.86 3.01
C LEU A 100 3.02 -10.37 3.48
N GLY A 101 4.04 -10.44 2.62
CA GLY A 101 5.38 -9.95 2.93
C GLY A 101 5.38 -8.48 3.33
N MET A 102 4.68 -7.63 2.58
CA MET A 102 4.63 -6.19 2.82
C MET A 102 4.02 -5.82 4.18
N TYR A 103 2.89 -6.40 4.58
CA TYR A 103 2.30 -6.07 5.89
C TYR A 103 3.12 -6.62 7.05
N TRP A 104 3.74 -7.78 6.86
CA TRP A 104 4.68 -8.33 7.83
C TRP A 104 5.91 -7.42 7.97
N ASP A 105 6.44 -6.95 6.86
CA ASP A 105 7.60 -6.06 6.81
C ASP A 105 7.34 -4.70 7.47
N ILE A 106 6.21 -4.07 7.16
CA ILE A 106 5.80 -2.81 7.81
C ILE A 106 5.70 -3.00 9.33
N SER A 107 5.12 -4.12 9.79
CA SER A 107 5.08 -4.43 11.22
C SER A 107 6.48 -4.50 11.83
N LEU A 108 7.40 -5.23 11.20
CA LEU A 108 8.78 -5.40 11.67
C LEU A 108 9.53 -4.07 11.70
N HIS A 109 9.34 -3.20 10.72
CA HIS A 109 9.97 -1.87 10.72
C HIS A 109 9.42 -0.96 11.82
N ILE A 110 8.14 -1.06 12.15
CA ILE A 110 7.56 -0.33 13.29
C ILE A 110 8.08 -0.91 14.62
N SER A 111 8.16 -2.23 14.75
CA SER A 111 8.47 -2.91 16.02
C SER A 111 9.96 -3.04 16.31
N HIS A 112 10.78 -3.33 15.31
CA HIS A 112 12.22 -3.59 15.42
C HIS A 112 13.08 -2.49 14.79
N GLY A 113 12.59 -1.79 13.77
CA GLY A 113 13.29 -0.69 13.12
C GLY A 113 14.12 -1.10 11.91
N ARG A 114 15.34 -0.58 11.81
CA ARG A 114 16.18 -0.70 10.61
C ARG A 114 16.65 -2.14 10.35
N ASP A 115 16.80 -2.45 9.07
CA ASP A 115 17.42 -3.68 8.56
C ASP A 115 18.81 -3.40 7.99
N GLU A 116 19.66 -4.43 7.96
CA GLU A 116 21.00 -4.38 7.35
C GLU A 116 20.94 -4.39 5.82
N GLY A 117 19.89 -4.94 5.24
CA GLY A 117 19.71 -5.01 3.80
C GLY A 117 18.50 -5.84 3.38
N PRO A 118 18.27 -5.97 2.06
CA PRO A 118 17.08 -6.59 1.50
C PRO A 118 16.90 -8.08 1.82
N LEU A 119 17.91 -8.79 2.35
CA LEU A 119 17.79 -10.21 2.72
C LEU A 119 17.85 -10.44 4.23
N ALA A 120 17.99 -9.37 5.03
CA ALA A 120 18.12 -9.44 6.49
C ALA A 120 16.80 -9.73 7.21
N ASN A 121 15.68 -9.42 6.56
CA ASN A 121 14.35 -9.54 7.11
C ASN A 121 13.57 -10.62 6.33
N ILE A 122 13.00 -11.57 7.07
CA ILE A 122 12.29 -12.71 6.49
C ILE A 122 11.05 -12.29 5.70
N ALA A 123 10.43 -11.15 6.04
CA ALA A 123 9.29 -10.60 5.33
C ALA A 123 9.65 -10.09 3.93
N HIS A 124 10.92 -9.75 3.67
CA HIS A 124 11.38 -9.35 2.35
C HIS A 124 11.31 -10.48 1.32
N TYR A 125 11.47 -11.76 1.72
CA TYR A 125 11.48 -12.87 0.77
C TYR A 125 10.13 -13.03 0.05
N PRO A 126 8.97 -13.06 0.75
CA PRO A 126 7.68 -13.01 0.06
C PRO A 126 7.49 -11.77 -0.82
N ILE A 127 7.99 -10.59 -0.43
CA ILE A 127 7.93 -9.38 -1.27
C ILE A 127 8.74 -9.60 -2.56
N LEU A 128 10.00 -10.00 -2.45
CA LEU A 128 10.90 -10.23 -3.59
C LEU A 128 10.34 -11.31 -4.53
N ILE A 129 9.89 -12.44 -3.99
CA ILE A 129 9.27 -13.53 -4.76
C ILE A 129 8.00 -13.04 -5.45
N GLY A 130 7.14 -12.32 -4.74
CA GLY A 130 5.91 -11.80 -5.28
C GLY A 130 6.14 -10.77 -6.38
N LEU A 131 6.98 -9.75 -6.17
CA LEU A 131 7.24 -8.74 -7.20
C LEU A 131 7.95 -9.33 -8.43
N PHE A 132 8.92 -10.23 -8.23
CA PHE A 132 9.56 -10.93 -9.34
C PHE A 132 8.57 -11.83 -10.08
N GLY A 133 7.63 -12.44 -9.36
CA GLY A 133 6.56 -13.24 -9.93
C GLY A 133 5.56 -12.42 -10.78
N ILE A 134 5.23 -11.19 -10.38
CA ILE A 134 4.41 -10.26 -11.19
C ILE A 134 5.13 -9.90 -12.49
N PHE A 135 6.41 -9.56 -12.41
CA PHE A 135 7.23 -9.30 -13.61
C PHE A 135 7.28 -10.54 -14.52
N THR A 136 7.53 -11.71 -13.92
CA THR A 136 7.54 -13.00 -14.60
C THR A 136 6.23 -13.29 -15.31
N ALA A 137 5.09 -13.06 -14.66
CA ALA A 137 3.78 -13.21 -15.29
C ALA A 137 3.64 -12.36 -16.56
N GLY A 138 4.06 -11.09 -16.52
CA GLY A 138 4.08 -10.23 -17.69
C GLY A 138 4.97 -10.76 -18.81
N VAL A 139 6.19 -11.19 -18.49
CA VAL A 139 7.12 -11.78 -19.47
C VAL A 139 6.56 -13.06 -20.08
N LEU A 140 5.92 -13.92 -19.26
CA LEU A 140 5.23 -15.12 -19.74
C LEU A 140 4.11 -14.75 -20.71
N ALA A 141 3.27 -13.76 -20.39
CA ALA A 141 2.21 -13.29 -21.30
C ALA A 141 2.75 -12.79 -22.64
N VAL A 142 3.94 -12.18 -22.64
CA VAL A 142 4.63 -11.69 -23.84
C VAL A 142 5.26 -12.84 -24.65
N ALA A 143 5.82 -13.86 -23.98
CA ALA A 143 6.56 -14.96 -24.62
C ALA A 143 5.68 -16.13 -25.07
N LEU A 144 4.58 -16.42 -24.37
CA LEU A 144 3.75 -17.60 -24.62
C LEU A 144 3.06 -17.64 -25.99
N PRO A 145 2.52 -16.54 -26.54
CA PRO A 145 1.92 -16.54 -27.87
C PRO A 145 2.96 -16.97 -28.93
N LYS A 146 2.80 -18.17 -29.49
CA LYS A 146 3.74 -18.77 -30.46
C LYS A 146 2.99 -19.19 -31.72
N GLY A 147 3.46 -18.73 -32.88
CA GLY A 147 2.81 -19.01 -34.16
C GLY A 147 1.44 -18.34 -34.32
N VAL A 148 1.03 -17.50 -33.37
CA VAL A 148 -0.29 -16.86 -33.32
C VAL A 148 -0.15 -15.37 -33.03
N ARG A 149 -1.17 -14.61 -33.42
CA ARG A 149 -1.32 -13.20 -33.04
C ARG A 149 -2.34 -13.11 -31.89
N PRO A 150 -1.95 -12.69 -30.67
CA PRO A 150 -2.83 -12.69 -29.49
C PRO A 150 -3.86 -11.55 -29.57
N GLY A 151 -4.87 -11.74 -30.41
CA GLY A 151 -5.97 -10.79 -30.61
C GLY A 151 -5.60 -9.52 -31.38
N ARG A 152 -6.63 -8.73 -31.72
CA ARG A 152 -6.51 -7.49 -32.51
C ARG A 152 -5.78 -6.37 -31.76
N ALA A 153 -5.85 -6.38 -30.43
CA ALA A 153 -5.19 -5.40 -29.57
C ALA A 153 -3.71 -5.69 -29.32
N SER A 154 -3.16 -6.79 -29.83
CA SER A 154 -1.74 -7.14 -29.71
C SER A 154 -0.79 -6.03 -30.17
N VAL A 155 0.35 -5.93 -29.50
CA VAL A 155 1.49 -5.08 -29.83
C VAL A 155 2.48 -5.88 -30.66
N ARG A 156 2.97 -5.30 -31.75
CA ARG A 156 3.98 -5.91 -32.60
C ARG A 156 5.35 -5.71 -31.97
N VAL A 157 6.05 -6.80 -31.67
CA VAL A 157 7.43 -6.79 -31.12
C VAL A 157 8.44 -6.89 -32.27
N THR A 158 8.25 -7.88 -33.15
CA THR A 158 9.06 -8.05 -34.38
C THR A 158 8.16 -8.31 -35.58
N ARG A 159 8.69 -8.82 -36.70
CA ARG A 159 7.86 -9.21 -37.86
C ARG A 159 6.87 -10.33 -37.50
N ASP A 160 7.35 -11.33 -36.75
CA ASP A 160 6.63 -12.58 -36.49
C ASP A 160 6.36 -12.81 -35.00
N TRP A 161 6.48 -11.75 -34.19
CA TRP A 161 6.20 -11.78 -32.76
C TRP A 161 5.26 -10.65 -32.36
N TYR A 162 4.13 -11.05 -31.79
CA TYR A 162 3.10 -10.17 -31.27
C TYR A 162 2.82 -10.56 -29.81
N ALA A 163 2.68 -9.55 -28.96
CA ALA A 163 2.40 -9.71 -27.54
C ALA A 163 1.05 -9.07 -27.18
N PRO A 164 0.28 -9.62 -26.23
CA PRO A 164 -0.92 -8.96 -25.72
C PRO A 164 -0.53 -7.65 -25.02
N ALA A 165 -1.33 -6.60 -25.19
CA ALA A 165 -1.02 -5.31 -24.58
C ALA A 165 -1.05 -5.39 -23.05
N GLY A 166 -1.98 -6.16 -22.48
CA GLY A 166 -2.05 -6.43 -21.04
C GLY A 166 -0.80 -7.13 -20.51
N GLY A 167 -0.20 -8.05 -21.28
CA GLY A 167 1.05 -8.72 -20.91
C GLY A 167 2.24 -7.77 -20.85
N VAL A 168 2.38 -6.88 -21.85
CA VAL A 168 3.42 -5.84 -21.87
C VAL A 168 3.27 -4.90 -20.69
N LEU A 169 2.04 -4.48 -20.38
CA LEU A 169 1.76 -3.58 -19.26
C LEU A 169 1.99 -4.27 -17.91
N LEU A 170 1.67 -5.55 -17.78
CA LEU A 170 1.93 -6.34 -16.59
C LEU A 170 3.44 -6.48 -16.33
N ALA A 171 4.22 -6.73 -17.38
CA ALA A 171 5.68 -6.75 -17.29
C ALA A 171 6.22 -5.37 -16.89
N GLY A 172 5.71 -4.29 -17.49
CA GLY A 172 6.09 -2.92 -17.15
C GLY A 172 5.77 -2.56 -15.69
N ALA A 173 4.59 -2.95 -15.18
CA ALA A 173 4.18 -2.71 -13.80
C ALA A 173 5.05 -3.49 -12.80
N GLY A 174 5.33 -4.78 -13.08
CA GLY A 174 6.23 -5.60 -12.27
C GLY A 174 7.68 -5.09 -12.30
N PHE A 175 8.17 -4.66 -13.46
CA PHE A 175 9.50 -4.06 -13.59
C PHE A 175 9.61 -2.76 -12.79
N TYR A 176 8.59 -1.89 -12.89
CA TYR A 176 8.52 -0.65 -12.12
C TYR A 176 8.52 -0.91 -10.61
N ALA A 177 7.80 -1.94 -10.14
CA ALA A 177 7.84 -2.34 -8.72
C ALA A 177 9.22 -2.84 -8.30
N LEU A 178 9.86 -3.71 -9.10
CA LEU A 178 11.21 -4.23 -8.83
C LEU A 178 12.28 -3.14 -8.83
N LEU A 179 12.15 -2.15 -9.73
CA LEU A 179 13.06 -1.02 -9.80
C LEU A 179 13.04 -0.17 -8.52
N GLY A 180 11.96 -0.24 -7.74
CA GLY A 180 11.87 0.37 -6.42
C GLY A 180 13.04 -0.02 -5.50
N PHE A 181 13.41 -1.30 -5.42
CA PHE A 181 14.47 -1.79 -4.52
C PHE A 181 15.86 -1.17 -4.73
N PRO A 182 16.47 -1.24 -5.93
CA PRO A 182 17.78 -0.63 -6.13
C PRO A 182 17.73 0.90 -6.03
N LEU A 183 16.62 1.53 -6.43
CA LEU A 183 16.45 2.97 -6.27
C LEU A 183 16.28 3.37 -4.80
N ASP A 184 15.68 2.50 -3.98
CA ASP A 184 15.54 2.69 -2.53
C ASP A 184 16.90 2.68 -1.82
N ASP A 185 17.78 1.75 -2.18
CA ASP A 185 19.17 1.76 -1.68
C ASP A 185 19.90 3.06 -2.05
N VAL A 186 19.77 3.50 -3.31
CA VAL A 186 20.33 4.79 -3.78
C VAL A 186 19.72 5.95 -3.00
N TRP A 187 18.42 5.94 -2.77
CA TRP A 187 17.71 6.95 -1.98
C TRP A 187 18.27 7.01 -0.56
N HIS A 188 18.42 5.88 0.10
CA HIS A 188 18.96 5.76 1.45
C HIS A 188 20.40 6.26 1.57
N ARG A 189 21.23 6.02 0.54
CA ARG A 189 22.60 6.56 0.48
C ARG A 189 22.62 8.08 0.35
N ILE A 190 21.71 8.65 -0.45
CA ILE A 190 21.69 10.10 -0.69
C ILE A 190 21.02 10.84 0.47
N PHE A 191 19.83 10.41 0.89
CA PHE A 191 18.93 11.14 1.77
C PHE A 191 18.86 10.59 3.20
N GLY A 192 19.38 9.39 3.46
CA GLY A 192 19.13 8.66 4.71
C GLY A 192 17.92 7.73 4.59
N GLN A 193 17.75 6.83 5.56
CA GLN A 193 16.65 5.86 5.53
C GLN A 193 15.31 6.55 5.76
N ASP A 194 14.37 6.32 4.84
CA ASP A 194 13.00 6.79 5.00
C ASP A 194 12.16 5.67 5.62
N VAL A 195 11.51 5.97 6.73
CA VAL A 195 10.67 5.02 7.48
C VAL A 195 9.19 5.29 7.26
N THR A 196 8.82 6.14 6.28
CA THR A 196 7.44 6.30 5.82
C THR A 196 7.11 5.38 4.65
N LEU A 197 5.90 4.83 4.66
CA LEU A 197 5.30 4.12 3.54
C LEU A 197 5.25 4.98 2.27
N TRP A 198 5.14 6.30 2.42
CA TRP A 198 5.05 7.25 1.32
C TRP A 198 6.42 7.78 0.86
N GLY A 199 7.50 7.12 1.27
CA GLY A 199 8.82 7.31 0.67
C GLY A 199 8.73 7.13 -0.86
N PRO A 200 9.36 7.98 -1.68
CA PRO A 200 9.13 7.96 -3.14
C PRO A 200 9.38 6.59 -3.79
N THR A 201 10.42 5.87 -3.37
CA THR A 201 10.77 4.53 -3.85
C THR A 201 9.79 3.46 -3.37
N HIS A 202 9.26 3.57 -2.14
CA HIS A 202 8.18 2.71 -1.64
C HIS A 202 6.90 2.87 -2.47
N LEU A 203 6.57 4.10 -2.88
CA LEU A 203 5.43 4.37 -3.77
C LEU A 203 5.60 3.71 -5.15
N MET A 204 6.84 3.50 -5.63
CA MET A 204 7.07 2.73 -6.86
C MET A 204 6.72 1.25 -6.67
N LEU A 205 7.18 0.68 -5.56
CA LEU A 205 7.01 -0.72 -5.20
C LEU A 205 5.53 -1.06 -5.02
N ILE A 206 4.82 -0.27 -4.20
CA ILE A 206 3.38 -0.38 -3.97
C ILE A 206 2.59 -0.07 -5.24
N GLY A 207 2.93 1.02 -5.94
CA GLY A 207 2.22 1.47 -7.13
C GLY A 207 2.32 0.48 -8.29
N GLY A 208 3.50 -0.09 -8.54
CA GLY A 208 3.68 -1.11 -9.58
C GLY A 208 2.90 -2.38 -9.28
N ALA A 209 2.97 -2.89 -8.06
CA ALA A 209 2.21 -4.07 -7.65
C ALA A 209 0.68 -3.79 -7.71
N GLY A 210 0.21 -2.72 -7.10
CA GLY A 210 -1.21 -2.37 -7.03
C GLY A 210 -1.82 -2.09 -8.41
N LEU A 211 -1.12 -1.36 -9.28
CA LEU A 211 -1.61 -1.01 -10.62
C LEU A 211 -1.44 -2.14 -11.65
N SER A 212 -0.66 -3.18 -11.34
CA SER A 212 -0.56 -4.40 -12.18
C SER A 212 -1.92 -5.08 -12.39
N LEU A 213 -2.86 -4.90 -11.46
CA LEU A 213 -4.22 -5.42 -11.56
C LEU A 213 -5.01 -4.81 -12.72
N VAL A 214 -4.75 -3.55 -13.09
CA VAL A 214 -5.32 -2.96 -14.31
C VAL A 214 -4.79 -3.69 -15.54
N ALA A 215 -3.50 -4.01 -15.58
CA ALA A 215 -2.91 -4.79 -16.67
C ALA A 215 -3.47 -6.22 -16.73
N MET A 216 -3.72 -6.85 -15.58
CA MET A 216 -4.37 -8.16 -15.50
C MET A 216 -5.81 -8.11 -16.04
N MET A 217 -6.58 -7.06 -15.74
CA MET A 217 -7.94 -6.88 -16.28
C MET A 217 -7.92 -6.69 -17.81
N ILE A 218 -6.94 -5.95 -18.33
CA ILE A 218 -6.71 -5.82 -19.79
C ILE A 218 -6.38 -7.18 -20.39
N LEU A 219 -5.48 -7.94 -19.76
CA LEU A 219 -5.07 -9.28 -20.22
C LEU A 219 -6.24 -10.29 -20.19
N GLU A 220 -7.10 -10.26 -19.15
CA GLU A 220 -8.34 -11.06 -19.10
C GLU A 220 -9.23 -10.74 -20.29
N ARG A 221 -9.41 -9.45 -20.60
CA ARG A 221 -10.26 -9.01 -21.71
C ARG A 221 -9.70 -9.47 -23.04
N GLU A 222 -8.40 -9.29 -23.26
CA GLU A 222 -7.73 -9.73 -24.49
C GLU A 222 -7.82 -11.25 -24.65
N GLY A 223 -7.48 -12.00 -23.60
CA GLY A 223 -7.53 -13.46 -23.58
C GLY A 223 -8.92 -13.98 -23.89
N ARG A 224 -9.95 -13.49 -23.20
CA ARG A 224 -11.33 -13.92 -23.40
C ARG A 224 -11.87 -13.61 -24.80
N ARG A 225 -11.44 -12.51 -25.41
CA ARG A 225 -11.84 -12.15 -26.78
C ARG A 225 -11.08 -12.92 -27.86
N ALA A 226 -9.90 -13.42 -27.53
CA ALA A 226 -9.07 -14.20 -28.43
C ALA A 226 -9.28 -15.71 -28.26
N TYR A 227 -10.02 -16.15 -27.24
CA TYR A 227 -10.33 -17.56 -27.03
C TYR A 227 -11.19 -18.10 -28.18
N ASP A 228 -10.68 -19.12 -28.86
CA ASP A 228 -11.28 -19.81 -30.00
C ASP A 228 -11.47 -21.32 -29.75
N GLY A 229 -11.35 -21.74 -28.48
CA GLY A 229 -11.55 -23.11 -28.05
C GLY A 229 -13.03 -23.56 -28.09
N PRO A 230 -13.28 -24.86 -27.81
CA PRO A 230 -14.62 -25.43 -27.83
C PRO A 230 -15.62 -24.70 -26.91
N ALA A 231 -16.88 -24.60 -27.32
CA ALA A 231 -17.91 -23.87 -26.57
C ALA A 231 -18.19 -24.45 -25.17
N ASP A 232 -18.04 -25.76 -25.01
CA ASP A 232 -18.14 -26.47 -23.73
C ASP A 232 -16.95 -26.20 -22.78
N ALA A 233 -15.85 -25.64 -23.29
CA ALA A 233 -14.73 -25.17 -22.50
C ALA A 233 -14.86 -23.70 -22.06
N GLU A 234 -15.92 -22.98 -22.48
CA GLU A 234 -16.25 -21.69 -21.89
C GLU A 234 -16.64 -21.85 -20.41
N PRO A 235 -16.19 -20.94 -19.53
CA PRO A 235 -16.53 -21.01 -18.13
C PRO A 235 -18.02 -20.68 -17.94
N PRO A 236 -18.72 -21.35 -17.01
CA PRO A 236 -20.06 -20.94 -16.62
C PRO A 236 -20.04 -19.50 -16.12
N GLY A 237 -21.17 -18.80 -16.24
CA GLY A 237 -21.28 -17.38 -15.91
C GLY A 237 -20.77 -17.01 -14.51
N TRP A 238 -21.00 -17.90 -13.52
CA TRP A 238 -20.54 -17.70 -12.15
C TRP A 238 -19.01 -17.75 -12.02
N ALA A 239 -18.31 -18.60 -12.76
CA ALA A 239 -16.86 -18.71 -12.69
C ALA A 239 -16.19 -17.46 -13.28
N ARG A 240 -16.77 -16.94 -14.38
CA ARG A 240 -16.38 -15.65 -14.95
C ARG A 240 -16.63 -14.50 -13.97
N TYR A 241 -17.78 -14.52 -13.29
CA TYR A 241 -18.14 -13.53 -12.27
C TYR A 241 -17.11 -13.53 -11.14
N VAL A 242 -16.79 -14.69 -10.57
CA VAL A 242 -15.79 -14.85 -9.50
C VAL A 242 -14.43 -14.32 -9.95
N ARG A 243 -13.93 -14.73 -11.13
CA ARG A 243 -12.63 -14.30 -11.65
C ARG A 243 -12.55 -12.77 -11.79
N ARG A 244 -13.54 -12.14 -12.43
CA ARG A 244 -13.59 -10.67 -12.55
C ARG A 244 -13.73 -9.98 -11.20
N GLY A 245 -14.52 -10.57 -10.30
CA GLY A 245 -14.68 -10.11 -8.93
C GLY A 245 -13.35 -10.11 -8.17
N MET A 246 -12.53 -11.15 -8.31
CA MET A 246 -11.21 -11.24 -7.69
C MET A 246 -10.25 -10.17 -8.24
N HIS A 247 -10.29 -9.88 -9.55
CA HIS A 247 -9.51 -8.76 -10.11
C HIS A 247 -9.94 -7.40 -9.55
N ALA A 248 -11.26 -7.15 -9.43
CA ALA A 248 -11.77 -5.89 -8.92
C ALA A 248 -11.53 -5.73 -7.41
N GLY A 249 -11.70 -6.80 -6.63
CA GLY A 249 -11.33 -6.84 -5.21
C GLY A 249 -9.81 -6.72 -5.02
N GLY A 250 -9.01 -7.33 -5.89
CA GLY A 250 -7.57 -7.13 -5.96
C GLY A 250 -7.23 -5.66 -6.20
N LEU A 251 -7.90 -4.98 -7.14
CA LEU A 251 -7.70 -3.54 -7.39
C LEU A 251 -8.02 -2.71 -6.14
N LEU A 252 -9.08 -3.05 -5.41
CA LEU A 252 -9.39 -2.42 -4.12
C LEU A 252 -8.24 -2.60 -3.13
N ILE A 253 -7.72 -3.83 -2.98
CA ILE A 253 -6.55 -4.10 -2.13
C ILE A 253 -5.37 -3.24 -2.57
N GLY A 254 -4.98 -3.28 -3.85
CA GLY A 254 -3.82 -2.56 -4.38
C GLY A 254 -3.90 -1.04 -4.16
N LEU A 255 -5.08 -0.44 -4.34
CA LEU A 255 -5.29 0.99 -4.08
C LEU A 255 -5.38 1.33 -2.58
N SER A 256 -5.74 0.34 -1.75
CA SER A 256 -5.88 0.55 -0.31
C SER A 256 -4.57 0.45 0.47
N VAL A 257 -3.54 -0.20 -0.07
CA VAL A 257 -2.23 -0.37 0.57
C VAL A 257 -1.57 0.97 0.93
N PHE A 258 -1.81 2.04 0.15
CA PHE A 258 -1.30 3.39 0.45
C PHE A 258 -1.77 3.95 1.80
N GLN A 259 -2.69 3.27 2.49
CA GLN A 259 -3.26 3.67 3.78
C GLN A 259 -2.58 2.96 4.96
N ALA A 260 -1.59 2.07 4.74
CA ALA A 260 -1.10 1.16 5.77
C ALA A 260 -0.55 1.84 7.03
N GLU A 261 0.01 3.06 6.96
CA GLU A 261 0.45 3.76 8.17
C GLU A 261 -0.71 4.11 9.10
N PHE A 262 -1.87 4.45 8.54
CA PHE A 262 -3.08 4.71 9.31
C PHE A 262 -3.60 3.41 9.95
N ASP A 263 -3.53 2.31 9.20
CA ASP A 263 -3.94 0.97 9.65
C ASP A 263 -3.20 0.51 10.90
N PHE A 264 -1.89 0.81 10.98
CA PHE A 264 -1.07 0.51 12.16
C PHE A 264 -1.17 1.57 13.27
N GLY A 265 -1.74 2.75 13.00
CA GLY A 265 -1.83 3.86 13.95
C GLY A 265 -0.55 4.68 14.07
N VAL A 266 0.28 4.71 13.02
CA VAL A 266 1.53 5.48 12.95
C VAL A 266 1.59 6.44 11.74
N PRO A 267 0.48 7.13 11.36
CA PRO A 267 0.49 7.99 10.16
C PRO A 267 1.46 9.15 10.32
N GLN A 268 2.31 9.39 9.33
CA GLN A 268 3.21 10.57 9.31
C GLN A 268 2.61 11.76 8.54
N PHE A 269 1.29 11.74 8.35
CA PHE A 269 0.52 12.68 7.54
C PHE A 269 -0.70 13.17 8.29
N ARG A 270 -1.31 14.25 7.79
CA ARG A 270 -2.57 14.75 8.34
C ARG A 270 -3.67 13.71 8.19
N VAL A 271 -4.50 13.57 9.22
CA VAL A 271 -5.55 12.53 9.25
C VAL A 271 -6.55 12.64 8.09
N VAL A 272 -6.81 13.86 7.57
CA VAL A 272 -7.68 14.13 6.40
C VAL A 272 -7.18 13.46 5.12
N PHE A 273 -5.94 13.00 5.10
CA PHE A 273 -5.38 12.26 3.98
C PHE A 273 -5.95 10.84 3.86
N GLN A 274 -6.28 10.18 4.97
CA GLN A 274 -6.86 8.84 4.96
C GLN A 274 -8.25 8.79 4.29
N PRO A 275 -9.21 9.69 4.59
CA PRO A 275 -10.48 9.81 3.85
C PRO A 275 -10.32 9.92 2.34
N LEU A 276 -9.36 10.73 1.86
CA LEU A 276 -9.06 10.87 0.43
C LEU A 276 -8.69 9.51 -0.17
N LEU A 277 -7.77 8.79 0.47
CA LEU A 277 -7.25 7.52 -0.02
C LEU A 277 -8.32 6.42 -0.01
N ILE A 278 -9.14 6.35 1.04
CA ILE A 278 -10.26 5.41 1.16
C ILE A 278 -11.26 5.69 0.03
N ALA A 279 -11.72 6.94 -0.11
CA ALA A 279 -12.72 7.29 -1.10
C ALA A 279 -12.21 7.10 -2.54
N LEU A 280 -10.93 7.40 -2.81
CA LEU A 280 -10.29 7.15 -4.10
C LEU A 280 -10.26 5.67 -4.46
N ALA A 281 -9.83 4.81 -3.51
CA ALA A 281 -9.77 3.37 -3.69
C ALA A 281 -11.17 2.77 -3.90
N ALA A 282 -12.12 3.13 -3.03
CA ALA A 282 -13.51 2.70 -3.10
C ALA A 282 -14.19 3.14 -4.40
N GLY A 283 -14.12 4.43 -4.72
CA GLY A 283 -14.71 5.00 -5.94
C GLY A 283 -14.18 4.30 -7.19
N CYS A 284 -12.86 4.11 -7.29
CA CYS A 284 -12.26 3.46 -8.46
C CYS A 284 -12.62 1.97 -8.55
N ALA A 285 -12.32 1.20 -7.51
CA ALA A 285 -12.45 -0.25 -7.57
C ALA A 285 -13.91 -0.71 -7.54
N LEU A 286 -14.76 -0.11 -6.72
CA LEU A 286 -16.15 -0.56 -6.55
C LEU A 286 -17.04 -0.18 -7.72
N VAL A 287 -16.86 1.02 -8.31
CA VAL A 287 -17.56 1.40 -9.55
C VAL A 287 -17.11 0.50 -10.69
N ALA A 288 -15.80 0.24 -10.83
CA ALA A 288 -15.29 -0.69 -11.83
C ALA A 288 -15.86 -2.10 -11.62
N ALA A 289 -15.88 -2.60 -10.38
CA ALA A 289 -16.44 -3.89 -10.02
C ALA A 289 -17.91 -4.00 -10.45
N ARG A 290 -18.73 -2.99 -10.09
CA ARG A 290 -20.16 -3.00 -10.40
C ARG A 290 -20.45 -3.04 -11.90
N LEU A 291 -19.68 -2.27 -12.67
CA LEU A 291 -19.89 -2.10 -14.12
C LEU A 291 -19.30 -3.26 -14.93
N TRP A 292 -18.17 -3.81 -14.51
CA TRP A 292 -17.45 -4.85 -15.26
C TRP A 292 -17.79 -6.29 -14.83
N VAL A 293 -18.05 -6.51 -13.54
CA VAL A 293 -18.42 -7.83 -13.00
C VAL A 293 -19.92 -8.06 -13.13
N GLY A 294 -20.73 -7.09 -12.72
CA GLY A 294 -22.19 -7.16 -12.77
C GLY A 294 -22.87 -6.77 -11.45
N ARG A 295 -24.13 -7.20 -11.28
CA ARG A 295 -24.90 -6.95 -10.04
C ARG A 295 -24.24 -7.65 -8.86
N GLY A 296 -24.05 -6.95 -7.75
CA GLY A 296 -23.33 -7.48 -6.58
C GLY A 296 -21.81 -7.46 -6.73
N GLY A 297 -21.28 -6.96 -7.84
CA GLY A 297 -19.83 -6.93 -8.09
C GLY A 297 -19.06 -6.09 -7.08
N ALA A 298 -19.62 -4.96 -6.63
CA ALA A 298 -18.97 -4.12 -5.61
C ALA A 298 -18.93 -4.84 -4.25
N LEU A 299 -20.02 -5.52 -3.87
CA LEU A 299 -20.07 -6.30 -2.64
C LEU A 299 -19.09 -7.49 -2.69
N PHE A 300 -19.00 -8.18 -3.83
CA PHE A 300 -18.03 -9.24 -4.01
C PHE A 300 -16.60 -8.71 -3.85
N ALA A 301 -16.28 -7.56 -4.43
CA ALA A 301 -14.96 -6.95 -4.31
C ALA A 301 -14.59 -6.66 -2.85
N VAL A 302 -15.53 -6.16 -2.03
CA VAL A 302 -15.32 -5.93 -0.59
C VAL A 302 -15.16 -7.23 0.18
N VAL A 303 -15.98 -8.25 -0.10
CA VAL A 303 -15.84 -9.56 0.55
C VAL A 303 -14.47 -10.17 0.25
N PHE A 304 -14.05 -10.16 -1.02
CA PHE A 304 -12.74 -10.65 -1.41
C PHE A 304 -11.61 -9.84 -0.75
N TYR A 305 -11.74 -8.51 -0.73
CA TYR A 305 -10.81 -7.62 -0.04
C TYR A 305 -10.69 -7.96 1.45
N MET A 306 -11.81 -8.18 2.15
CA MET A 306 -11.80 -8.52 3.57
C MET A 306 -11.19 -9.89 3.84
N LEU A 307 -11.49 -10.88 2.99
CA LEU A 307 -10.89 -12.21 3.11
C LEU A 307 -9.37 -12.16 2.94
N VAL A 308 -8.87 -11.36 2.00
CA VAL A 308 -7.43 -11.29 1.72
C VAL A 308 -6.71 -10.31 2.64
N ARG A 309 -7.09 -9.02 2.68
CA ARG A 309 -6.41 -8.01 3.51
C ARG A 309 -6.68 -8.21 5.01
N GLY A 310 -7.92 -8.51 5.38
CA GLY A 310 -8.27 -8.88 6.76
C GLY A 310 -7.61 -10.20 7.16
N GLY A 311 -7.58 -11.18 6.25
CA GLY A 311 -6.85 -12.43 6.45
C GLY A 311 -5.35 -12.24 6.67
N VAL A 312 -4.69 -11.36 5.89
CA VAL A 312 -3.28 -10.97 6.10
C VAL A 312 -3.10 -10.30 7.46
N SER A 313 -4.01 -9.43 7.88
CA SER A 313 -3.94 -8.76 9.19
C SER A 313 -4.06 -9.76 10.36
N VAL A 314 -4.95 -10.75 10.23
CA VAL A 314 -5.07 -11.87 11.18
C VAL A 314 -3.84 -12.77 11.16
N PHE A 315 -3.27 -13.04 9.99
CA PHE A 315 -2.10 -13.89 9.90
C PHE A 315 -0.85 -13.20 10.47
N VAL A 316 -0.58 -11.95 10.09
CA VAL A 316 0.57 -11.20 10.60
C VAL A 316 0.42 -10.89 12.08
N GLY A 317 -0.74 -10.40 12.51
CA GLY A 317 -0.97 -10.00 13.90
C GLY A 317 -0.93 -11.19 14.87
N PRO A 318 -2.07 -11.87 15.11
CA PRO A 318 -2.12 -12.94 16.10
C PRO A 318 -1.44 -14.27 15.71
N VAL A 319 -1.28 -14.62 14.43
CA VAL A 319 -0.69 -15.93 14.05
C VAL A 319 0.84 -15.90 14.06
N ILE A 320 1.47 -14.91 13.40
CA ILE A 320 2.93 -14.72 13.47
C ILE A 320 3.33 -14.11 14.82
N GLY A 321 2.47 -13.29 15.43
CA GLY A 321 2.76 -12.59 16.68
C GLY A 321 3.33 -11.18 16.47
N GLU A 322 3.08 -10.59 15.30
CA GLU A 322 3.51 -9.24 14.92
C GLU A 322 2.38 -8.22 15.13
N LEU A 323 2.56 -6.97 14.69
CA LEU A 323 1.58 -5.90 14.90
C LEU A 323 0.32 -6.13 14.07
N TRP A 324 -0.84 -5.90 14.70
CA TRP A 324 -2.13 -5.86 14.02
C TRP A 324 -2.29 -4.59 13.18
N ALA A 325 -2.68 -4.76 11.92
CA ALA A 325 -3.12 -3.68 11.05
C ALA A 325 -4.65 -3.67 10.97
N SER A 326 -5.26 -2.53 11.27
CA SER A 326 -6.69 -2.33 11.04
C SER A 326 -6.97 -2.19 9.55
N VAL A 327 -8.22 -2.40 9.12
CA VAL A 327 -8.59 -2.27 7.71
C VAL A 327 -9.83 -1.39 7.57
N PRO A 328 -9.90 -0.51 6.56
CA PRO A 328 -11.15 0.13 6.19
C PRO A 328 -12.19 -0.91 5.80
N LEU A 329 -13.45 -0.64 6.11
CA LEU A 329 -14.54 -1.61 5.99
C LEU A 329 -15.06 -1.71 4.55
N TYR A 330 -15.12 -0.60 3.82
CA TYR A 330 -15.65 -0.44 2.46
C TYR A 330 -17.08 -0.94 2.20
N LEU A 331 -17.77 -1.47 3.22
CA LEU A 331 -19.07 -2.12 3.07
C LEU A 331 -20.17 -1.11 2.71
N ALA A 332 -20.19 0.04 3.38
CA ALA A 332 -21.16 1.08 3.11
C ALA A 332 -20.99 1.63 1.70
N GLU A 333 -19.75 1.87 1.28
CA GLU A 333 -19.36 2.30 -0.06
C GLU A 333 -19.88 1.32 -1.11
N ALA A 334 -19.66 0.02 -0.93
CA ALA A 334 -20.14 -0.99 -1.86
C ALA A 334 -21.67 -1.02 -1.96
N LEU A 335 -22.37 -0.92 -0.82
CA LEU A 335 -23.83 -0.83 -0.80
C LEU A 335 -24.32 0.41 -1.54
N LEU A 336 -23.71 1.57 -1.30
CA LEU A 336 -24.04 2.83 -1.97
C LEU A 336 -23.85 2.73 -3.49
N ILE A 337 -22.75 2.11 -3.95
CA ILE A 337 -22.51 1.88 -5.39
C ILE A 337 -23.54 0.92 -5.99
N GLU A 338 -23.86 -0.19 -5.31
CA GLU A 338 -24.89 -1.13 -5.79
C GLU A 338 -26.27 -0.47 -5.89
N LEU A 339 -26.65 0.34 -4.89
CA LEU A 339 -27.91 1.08 -4.85
C LEU A 339 -27.98 2.14 -5.95
N ALA A 340 -26.93 2.96 -6.10
CA ALA A 340 -26.85 3.95 -7.18
C ALA A 340 -26.95 3.29 -8.56
N ALA A 341 -26.36 2.10 -8.71
CA ALA A 341 -26.38 1.35 -9.95
C ALA A 341 -27.76 0.78 -10.31
N LEU A 342 -28.72 0.71 -9.37
CA LEU A 342 -30.11 0.37 -9.71
C LEU A 342 -30.72 1.36 -10.71
N PHE A 343 -30.32 2.63 -10.62
CA PHE A 343 -30.84 3.72 -11.44
C PHE A 343 -29.84 4.18 -12.51
N LEU A 344 -28.54 4.13 -12.21
CA LEU A 344 -27.50 4.78 -13.01
C LEU A 344 -26.59 3.81 -13.77
N ALA A 345 -26.74 2.49 -13.66
CA ALA A 345 -25.86 1.53 -14.37
C ALA A 345 -25.87 1.68 -15.90
N ARG A 346 -26.91 2.28 -16.49
CA ARG A 346 -26.99 2.60 -17.93
C ARG A 346 -26.30 3.91 -18.30
N ARG A 347 -25.84 4.70 -17.32
CA ARG A 347 -25.10 5.94 -17.48
C ARG A 347 -23.78 5.86 -16.70
N PRO A 348 -22.79 5.07 -17.17
CA PRO A 348 -21.61 4.69 -16.40
C PRO A 348 -20.82 5.85 -15.80
N LEU A 349 -20.60 6.93 -16.56
CA LEU A 349 -19.90 8.12 -16.06
C LEU A 349 -20.69 8.85 -14.98
N LEU A 350 -22.03 8.89 -15.09
CA LEU A 350 -22.89 9.48 -14.06
C LEU A 350 -22.93 8.59 -12.81
N LEU A 351 -22.95 7.27 -12.97
CA LEU A 351 -22.77 6.34 -11.85
C LEU A 351 -21.41 6.57 -11.18
N GLY A 352 -20.33 6.77 -11.94
CA GLY A 352 -19.02 7.08 -11.40
C GLY A 352 -19.00 8.37 -10.58
N ALA A 353 -19.55 9.46 -11.11
CA ALA A 353 -19.62 10.74 -10.41
C ALA A 353 -20.52 10.69 -9.17
N VAL A 354 -21.77 10.21 -9.30
CA VAL A 354 -22.73 10.13 -8.19
C VAL A 354 -22.27 9.12 -7.15
N GLY A 355 -21.78 7.95 -7.59
CA GLY A 355 -21.18 6.95 -6.70
C GLY A 355 -20.01 7.51 -5.93
N GLY A 356 -19.13 8.28 -6.59
CA GLY A 356 -18.04 9.00 -5.95
C GLY A 356 -18.49 10.01 -4.90
N VAL A 357 -19.56 10.77 -5.16
CA VAL A 357 -20.16 11.68 -4.17
C VAL A 357 -20.71 10.91 -2.98
N LEU A 358 -21.43 9.80 -3.20
CA LEU A 358 -21.99 8.97 -2.13
C LEU A 358 -20.88 8.36 -1.26
N VAL A 359 -19.83 7.84 -1.88
CA VAL A 359 -18.62 7.34 -1.18
C VAL A 359 -17.97 8.46 -0.37
N GLY A 360 -17.79 9.65 -0.96
CA GLY A 360 -17.17 10.79 -0.28
C GLY A 360 -18.01 11.43 0.84
N THR A 361 -19.28 11.03 1.00
CA THR A 361 -20.20 11.61 2.00
C THR A 361 -20.74 10.56 2.96
N ALA A 362 -21.67 9.72 2.50
CA ALA A 362 -22.24 8.65 3.31
C ALA A 362 -21.23 7.54 3.59
N GLY A 363 -20.33 7.24 2.64
CA GLY A 363 -19.19 6.34 2.87
C GLY A 363 -18.23 6.90 3.93
N PHE A 364 -17.83 8.16 3.79
CA PHE A 364 -17.06 8.89 4.81
C PHE A 364 -17.70 8.78 6.20
N ALA A 365 -19.01 9.00 6.34
CA ALA A 365 -19.69 8.91 7.62
C ALA A 365 -19.67 7.49 8.21
N ALA A 366 -19.77 6.45 7.37
CA ALA A 366 -19.67 5.07 7.81
C ALA A 366 -18.25 4.71 8.26
N GLU A 367 -17.23 5.11 7.51
CA GLU A 367 -15.82 4.91 7.88
C GLU A 367 -15.45 5.74 9.12
N PHE A 368 -16.01 6.94 9.29
CA PHE A 368 -15.87 7.72 10.52
C PHE A 368 -16.32 6.90 11.73
N ALA A 369 -17.51 6.29 11.68
CA ALA A 369 -18.01 5.44 12.76
C ALA A 369 -17.14 4.18 12.96
N TRP A 370 -16.66 3.58 11.87
CA TRP A 370 -15.76 2.42 11.93
C TRP A 370 -14.42 2.75 12.60
N THR A 371 -13.84 3.91 12.32
CA THR A 371 -12.56 4.32 12.91
C THR A 371 -12.62 4.40 14.44
N GLN A 372 -13.78 4.75 15.01
CA GLN A 372 -13.98 4.80 16.47
C GLN A 372 -13.83 3.44 17.16
N VAL A 373 -13.98 2.35 16.42
CA VAL A 373 -13.94 0.98 16.96
C VAL A 373 -12.65 0.28 16.57
N ALA A 374 -12.20 0.47 15.33
CA ALA A 374 -11.12 -0.34 14.77
C ALA A 374 -9.74 0.33 14.81
N TYR A 375 -9.64 1.66 14.84
CA TYR A 375 -8.37 2.37 14.65
C TYR A 375 -7.82 2.91 15.97
N LYS A 376 -6.49 2.84 16.14
CA LYS A 376 -5.79 3.39 17.32
C LYS A 376 -5.89 4.91 17.43
N LEU A 377 -5.89 5.58 16.27
CA LEU A 377 -6.07 7.02 16.13
C LEU A 377 -7.36 7.24 15.32
N PRO A 378 -8.54 7.27 15.98
CA PRO A 378 -9.81 7.45 15.30
C PRO A 378 -9.93 8.85 14.69
N TRP A 379 -10.86 9.02 13.75
CA TRP A 379 -11.18 10.34 13.21
C TRP A 379 -11.91 11.20 14.24
N ALA A 380 -11.64 12.49 14.25
CA ALA A 380 -12.18 13.45 15.20
C ALA A 380 -13.08 14.49 14.51
N GLY A 381 -13.82 15.27 15.31
CA GLY A 381 -14.77 16.26 14.80
C GLY A 381 -14.11 17.40 14.01
N ASP A 382 -12.94 17.85 14.46
CA ASP A 382 -12.16 18.94 13.86
C ASP A 382 -11.87 18.73 12.37
N MET A 383 -11.57 17.48 11.98
CA MET A 383 -11.20 17.14 10.63
C MET A 383 -12.41 16.95 9.70
N VAL A 384 -13.65 16.89 10.19
CA VAL A 384 -14.82 16.48 9.39
C VAL A 384 -15.03 17.34 8.14
N PRO A 385 -15.03 18.69 8.21
CA PRO A 385 -15.30 19.51 7.03
C PRO A 385 -14.27 19.29 5.91
N GLU A 386 -12.98 19.30 6.27
CA GLU A 386 -11.90 19.07 5.29
C GLU A 386 -11.85 17.60 4.85
N GLY A 387 -12.07 16.66 5.76
CA GLY A 387 -12.13 15.23 5.50
C GLY A 387 -13.20 14.85 4.48
N VAL A 388 -14.40 15.44 4.57
CA VAL A 388 -15.46 15.25 3.58
C VAL A 388 -15.07 15.84 2.22
N LEU A 389 -14.47 17.03 2.17
CA LEU A 389 -14.01 17.62 0.90
C LEU A 389 -12.91 16.76 0.24
N MET A 390 -11.99 16.24 1.05
CA MET A 390 -10.94 15.32 0.63
C MET A 390 -11.51 14.00 0.12
N ALA A 391 -12.48 13.42 0.84
CA ALA A 391 -13.18 12.20 0.43
C ALA A 391 -14.03 12.42 -0.84
N LEU A 392 -14.67 13.58 -1.01
CA LEU A 392 -15.39 13.94 -2.24
C LEU A 392 -14.44 14.02 -3.44
N ALA A 393 -13.30 14.68 -3.29
CA ALA A 393 -12.29 14.78 -4.34
C ALA A 393 -11.79 13.38 -4.76
N GLY A 394 -11.43 12.55 -3.78
CA GLY A 394 -11.00 11.16 -4.02
C GLY A 394 -12.10 10.31 -4.64
N GLY A 395 -13.29 10.33 -4.05
CA GLY A 395 -14.45 9.55 -4.47
C GLY A 395 -14.88 9.86 -5.89
N VAL A 396 -15.01 11.14 -6.27
CA VAL A 396 -15.40 11.54 -7.64
C VAL A 396 -14.30 11.20 -8.64
N ALA A 397 -13.04 11.52 -8.35
CA ALA A 397 -11.92 11.21 -9.24
C ALA A 397 -11.79 9.69 -9.45
N GLY A 398 -11.87 8.92 -8.36
CA GLY A 398 -11.87 7.46 -8.36
C GLY A 398 -13.05 6.89 -9.13
N GLY A 399 -14.28 7.31 -8.82
CA GLY A 399 -15.50 6.85 -9.47
C GLY A 399 -15.51 7.07 -10.98
N LEU A 400 -15.03 8.22 -11.44
CA LEU A 400 -14.85 8.50 -12.87
C LEU A 400 -13.79 7.60 -13.50
N CYS A 401 -12.64 7.41 -12.85
CA CYS A 401 -11.61 6.48 -13.31
C CYS A 401 -12.10 5.02 -13.37
N GLY A 402 -12.83 4.57 -12.36
CA GLY A 402 -13.44 3.23 -12.31
C GLY A 402 -14.48 3.01 -13.40
N ALA A 403 -15.32 4.01 -13.67
CA ALA A 403 -16.27 3.99 -14.78
C ALA A 403 -15.56 3.93 -16.14
N MET A 404 -14.53 4.75 -16.35
CA MET A 404 -13.74 4.73 -17.59
C MET A 404 -12.98 3.41 -17.78
N LEU A 405 -12.45 2.83 -16.71
CA LEU A 405 -11.80 1.53 -16.73
C LEU A 405 -12.78 0.44 -17.19
N ALA A 406 -13.96 0.35 -16.57
CA ALA A 406 -14.96 -0.64 -16.93
C ALA A 406 -15.49 -0.46 -18.36
N GLU A 407 -15.78 0.78 -18.78
CA GLU A 407 -16.22 1.05 -20.16
C GLU A 407 -15.12 0.77 -21.18
N GLY A 408 -13.86 1.03 -20.84
CA GLY A 408 -12.72 0.69 -21.70
C GLY A 408 -12.51 -0.81 -21.85
N LEU A 409 -12.58 -1.56 -20.75
CA LEU A 409 -12.53 -3.02 -20.78
C LEU A 409 -13.71 -3.63 -21.54
N GLU A 410 -14.85 -2.94 -21.60
CA GLU A 410 -15.99 -3.41 -22.39
C GLU A 410 -16.02 -2.94 -23.84
N GLY A 411 -15.13 -2.02 -24.25
CA GLY A 411 -15.10 -1.52 -25.63
C GLY A 411 -16.10 -0.40 -25.92
N ARG A 412 -16.49 0.34 -24.87
CA ARG A 412 -17.52 1.40 -24.91
C ARG A 412 -17.01 2.74 -24.37
N MET A 413 -15.70 2.98 -24.45
CA MET A 413 -15.10 4.24 -24.00
C MET A 413 -15.78 5.46 -24.64
N PRO A 414 -15.96 6.56 -23.89
CA PRO A 414 -16.46 7.80 -24.46
C PRO A 414 -15.47 8.37 -25.47
N ARG A 415 -15.90 9.43 -26.19
CA ARG A 415 -15.06 10.15 -27.15
C ARG A 415 -13.68 10.48 -26.55
N PRO A 416 -12.56 10.34 -27.30
CA PRO A 416 -11.21 10.48 -26.75
C PRO A 416 -10.95 11.79 -26.01
N ALA A 417 -11.51 12.91 -26.48
CA ALA A 417 -11.38 14.20 -25.82
C ALA A 417 -12.02 14.21 -24.41
N LEU A 418 -13.19 13.59 -24.25
CA LEU A 418 -13.85 13.48 -22.95
C LEU A 418 -13.09 12.55 -22.02
N ALA A 419 -12.67 11.37 -22.50
CA ALA A 419 -11.89 10.43 -21.71
C ALA A 419 -10.58 11.03 -21.18
N ARG A 420 -9.82 11.69 -22.07
CA ARG A 420 -8.56 12.36 -21.69
C ARG A 420 -8.79 13.53 -20.74
N GLY A 421 -9.83 14.33 -21.00
CA GLY A 421 -10.20 15.46 -20.14
C GLY A 421 -10.58 15.00 -18.73
N LEU A 422 -11.42 13.97 -18.61
CA LEU A 422 -11.79 13.39 -17.31
C LEU A 422 -10.59 12.77 -16.59
N PHE A 423 -9.74 12.02 -17.29
CA PHE A 423 -8.54 11.44 -16.70
C PHE A 423 -7.57 12.52 -16.20
N ALA A 424 -7.31 13.56 -17.01
CA ALA A 424 -6.46 14.67 -16.61
C ALA A 424 -7.06 15.45 -15.44
N ALA A 425 -8.37 15.70 -15.43
CA ALA A 425 -9.06 16.36 -14.33
C ALA A 425 -9.00 15.52 -13.04
N SER A 426 -9.23 14.21 -13.11
CA SER A 426 -9.08 13.30 -11.98
C SER A 426 -7.64 13.30 -11.44
N LEU A 427 -6.64 13.24 -12.33
CA LEU A 427 -5.24 13.27 -11.94
C LEU A 427 -4.89 14.58 -11.22
N VAL A 428 -5.24 15.73 -11.80
CA VAL A 428 -5.01 17.05 -11.18
C VAL A 428 -5.76 17.17 -9.85
N GLY A 429 -7.03 16.76 -9.80
CA GLY A 429 -7.83 16.80 -8.57
C GLY A 429 -7.21 15.97 -7.44
N VAL A 430 -6.79 14.74 -7.74
CA VAL A 430 -6.07 13.88 -6.78
C VAL A 430 -4.73 14.51 -6.40
N SER A 431 -3.95 15.04 -7.34
CA SER A 431 -2.67 15.69 -7.04
C SER A 431 -2.83 16.91 -6.12
N VAL A 432 -3.84 17.74 -6.33
CA VAL A 432 -4.15 18.90 -5.47
C VAL A 432 -4.58 18.42 -4.08
N ALA A 433 -5.44 17.40 -3.99
CA ALA A 433 -5.88 16.85 -2.72
C ALA A 433 -4.71 16.21 -1.95
N VAL A 434 -3.86 15.43 -2.62
CA VAL A 434 -2.62 14.86 -2.05
C VAL A 434 -1.73 15.98 -1.54
N ALA A 435 -1.47 17.02 -2.34
CA ALA A 435 -0.66 18.15 -1.91
C ALA A 435 -1.26 18.82 -0.64
N ASN A 436 -2.57 19.01 -0.58
CA ASN A 436 -3.23 19.55 0.61
C ASN A 436 -3.08 18.63 1.85
N GLY A 437 -3.19 17.31 1.68
CA GLY A 437 -2.98 16.34 2.76
C GLY A 437 -1.55 16.31 3.29
N LEU A 438 -0.56 16.63 2.44
CA LEU A 438 0.86 16.66 2.78
C LEU A 438 1.34 18.00 3.36
N VAL A 439 0.60 19.09 3.18
CA VAL A 439 0.95 20.41 3.70
C VAL A 439 0.68 20.47 5.20
N ILE A 440 1.75 20.59 5.99
CA ILE A 440 1.71 20.71 7.44
C ILE A 440 2.31 22.03 7.92
N ASN A 441 1.85 22.48 9.08
CA ASN A 441 2.44 23.56 9.85
C ASN A 441 3.19 22.98 11.04
N VAL A 442 4.36 23.55 11.32
CA VAL A 442 5.10 23.27 12.55
C VAL A 442 5.07 24.54 13.40
N PRO A 443 4.53 24.48 14.62
CA PRO A 443 4.44 25.64 15.48
C PRO A 443 5.82 26.21 15.77
N ARG A 444 5.91 27.54 15.88
CA ARG A 444 7.12 28.26 16.30
C ARG A 444 6.96 28.64 17.76
N GLU A 445 8.05 28.54 18.52
CA GLU A 445 8.14 29.02 19.91
C GLU A 445 7.18 28.33 20.90
N GLN A 446 6.43 27.32 20.47
CA GLN A 446 5.65 26.46 21.38
C GLN A 446 6.56 25.47 22.09
N LYS A 447 6.29 25.25 23.37
CA LYS A 447 7.02 24.30 24.21
C LYS A 447 6.06 23.35 24.90
N ALA A 448 6.58 22.18 25.28
CA ALA A 448 5.90 21.31 26.22
C ALA A 448 6.80 21.01 27.40
N THR A 449 6.25 21.19 28.59
CA THR A 449 6.85 20.70 29.83
C THR A 449 6.28 19.33 30.13
N VAL A 450 7.16 18.34 30.23
CA VAL A 450 6.80 16.96 30.55
C VAL A 450 7.34 16.64 31.93
N THR A 451 6.46 16.15 32.80
CA THR A 451 6.82 15.64 34.13
C THR A 451 6.45 14.16 34.19
N LEU A 452 7.43 13.31 34.49
CA LEU A 452 7.21 11.89 34.65
C LEU A 452 6.53 11.62 36.00
N LEU A 453 5.58 10.69 35.99
CA LEU A 453 4.81 10.26 37.15
C LEU A 453 4.94 8.75 37.29
N ASP A 454 4.90 8.25 38.52
CA ASP A 454 4.92 6.80 38.82
C ASP A 454 5.99 6.03 38.04
N VAL A 455 7.24 6.52 38.07
CA VAL A 455 8.36 5.87 37.40
C VAL A 455 8.58 4.49 38.02
N ARG A 456 8.56 3.44 37.20
CA ARG A 456 8.74 2.04 37.58
C ARG A 456 9.83 1.39 36.75
N GLY A 457 10.40 0.31 37.30
CA GLY A 457 11.43 -0.48 36.64
C GLY A 457 12.84 0.08 36.79
N ASP A 458 13.81 -0.67 36.28
CA ASP A 458 15.22 -0.28 36.19
C ASP A 458 15.58 0.17 34.76
N ALA A 459 16.87 0.35 34.48
CA ALA A 459 17.33 0.78 33.15
C ALA A 459 16.91 -0.16 32.00
N GLY A 460 16.61 -1.44 32.28
CA GLY A 460 16.23 -2.44 31.29
C GLY A 460 14.73 -2.52 31.01
N ASN A 461 13.88 -1.99 31.89
CA ASN A 461 12.42 -2.04 31.76
C ASN A 461 11.69 -0.77 32.25
N ARG A 462 12.38 0.37 32.26
CA ARG A 462 11.85 1.65 32.74
C ARG A 462 10.56 2.03 32.04
N THR A 463 9.53 2.31 32.81
CA THR A 463 8.23 2.83 32.35
C THR A 463 7.79 3.98 33.25
N ALA A 464 6.99 4.90 32.73
CA ALA A 464 6.41 5.97 33.53
C ALA A 464 5.08 6.45 32.94
N HIS A 465 4.24 7.04 33.77
CA HIS A 465 3.23 7.96 33.30
C HIS A 465 3.87 9.33 33.01
N ALA A 466 3.19 10.19 32.27
CA ALA A 466 3.61 11.58 32.12
C ALA A 466 2.43 12.54 32.21
N ARG A 467 2.73 13.71 32.75
CA ARG A 467 1.90 14.91 32.65
C ARG A 467 2.57 15.88 31.68
N VAL A 468 1.83 16.32 30.68
CA VAL A 468 2.29 17.19 29.59
C VAL A 468 1.56 18.52 29.71
N VAL A 469 2.34 19.59 29.73
CA VAL A 469 1.88 20.97 29.83
C VAL A 469 2.35 21.71 28.58
N LEU A 470 1.42 22.13 27.73
CA LEU A 470 1.72 22.97 26.57
C LEU A 470 1.89 24.43 26.99
N ASP A 471 2.79 25.12 26.31
CA ASP A 471 3.07 26.55 26.43
C ASP A 471 3.08 27.19 25.04
N PRO A 472 2.13 28.10 24.73
CA PRO A 472 1.05 28.56 25.62
C PRO A 472 -0.01 27.47 25.84
N ARG A 473 -0.89 27.66 26.84
CA ARG A 473 -1.90 26.64 27.23
C ARG A 473 -2.95 26.39 26.14
N ASP A 474 -3.22 27.40 25.33
CA ASP A 474 -4.12 27.37 24.17
C ASP A 474 -3.42 26.94 22.88
N ALA A 475 -2.22 26.36 22.96
CA ALA A 475 -1.44 25.90 21.80
C ALA A 475 -2.16 24.83 20.94
N ALA A 476 -3.17 24.15 21.50
CA ALA A 476 -4.05 23.22 20.81
C ALA A 476 -5.49 23.52 21.23
N ASP A 477 -6.38 23.69 20.25
CA ASP A 477 -7.78 24.07 20.48
C ASP A 477 -8.68 22.83 20.56
N ASP A 478 -8.99 22.25 19.39
CA ASP A 478 -9.73 20.99 19.25
C ASP A 478 -8.89 19.99 18.43
N PRO A 479 -7.79 19.47 19.02
CA PRO A 479 -6.86 18.64 18.29
C PRO A 479 -7.52 17.31 17.89
N ALA A 480 -7.34 16.91 16.63
CA ALA A 480 -7.71 15.58 16.16
C ALA A 480 -7.17 14.48 17.08
N TRP A 481 -5.94 14.65 17.57
CA TRP A 481 -5.39 13.84 18.64
C TRP A 481 -4.18 14.50 19.29
N ILE A 482 -4.00 14.20 20.58
CA ILE A 482 -2.72 14.31 21.28
C ILE A 482 -2.45 12.95 21.90
N ALA A 483 -1.34 12.33 21.53
CA ALA A 483 -1.08 10.94 21.87
C ALA A 483 0.37 10.71 22.27
N ILE A 484 0.62 9.71 23.11
CA ILE A 484 1.95 9.11 23.20
C ILE A 484 2.09 8.10 22.08
N THR A 485 3.25 8.09 21.45
CA THR A 485 3.69 6.97 20.61
C THR A 485 5.06 6.51 21.08
N ALA A 486 5.19 5.21 21.29
CA ALA A 486 6.47 4.55 21.44
C ALA A 486 6.59 3.38 20.46
N TRP A 487 7.73 3.25 19.79
CA TRP A 487 7.99 2.23 18.77
C TRP A 487 9.45 1.77 18.81
N GLN A 488 9.79 0.76 18.00
CA GLN A 488 11.14 0.19 17.85
C GLN A 488 11.74 -0.51 19.08
N GLY A 489 10.98 -0.70 20.16
CA GLY A 489 11.37 -1.52 21.31
C GLY A 489 10.75 -2.91 21.32
N ARG A 490 10.59 -3.54 20.15
CA ARG A 490 9.87 -4.82 19.92
C ARG A 490 8.37 -4.73 20.17
N GLY A 491 7.78 -3.60 19.79
CA GLY A 491 6.34 -3.39 19.87
C GLY A 491 5.94 -1.98 19.46
N LEU A 492 4.66 -1.68 19.63
CA LEU A 492 4.06 -0.39 19.36
C LEU A 492 3.11 -0.01 20.49
N HIS A 493 3.37 1.12 21.14
CA HIS A 493 2.52 1.73 22.15
C HIS A 493 1.95 3.03 21.58
N VAL A 494 0.64 3.11 21.39
CA VAL A 494 -0.05 4.32 20.90
C VAL A 494 -1.26 4.53 21.78
N GLU A 495 -1.26 5.64 22.51
CA GLU A 495 -2.27 5.92 23.53
C GLU A 495 -2.66 7.40 23.49
N PRO A 496 -3.96 7.73 23.38
CA PRO A 496 -4.40 9.11 23.48
C PRO A 496 -4.14 9.65 24.89
N LEU A 497 -3.74 10.92 24.98
CA LEU A 497 -3.62 11.58 26.27
C LEU A 497 -5.01 12.00 26.78
N VAL A 498 -5.18 11.92 28.10
CA VAL A 498 -6.37 12.40 28.81
C VAL A 498 -6.19 13.88 29.13
N ARG A 499 -7.09 14.73 28.64
CA ARG A 499 -7.12 16.17 28.97
C ARG A 499 -7.57 16.36 30.41
N GLU A 500 -6.74 17.05 31.21
CA GLU A 500 -7.07 17.45 32.58
C GLU A 500 -7.63 18.88 32.64
N ALA A 501 -7.06 19.77 31.83
CA ALA A 501 -7.43 21.17 31.68
C ALA A 501 -6.88 21.69 30.34
N GLU A 502 -7.13 22.95 30.00
CA GLU A 502 -6.58 23.59 28.80
C GLU A 502 -5.04 23.50 28.77
N GLY A 503 -4.48 22.95 27.69
CA GLY A 503 -3.05 22.71 27.55
C GLY A 503 -2.44 21.73 28.56
N VAL A 504 -3.26 20.96 29.30
CA VAL A 504 -2.79 20.04 30.34
C VAL A 504 -3.32 18.65 30.09
N TYR A 505 -2.39 17.71 29.92
CA TYR A 505 -2.70 16.34 29.54
C TYR A 505 -1.95 15.36 30.41
N ARG A 506 -2.51 14.16 30.60
CA ARG A 506 -1.81 13.04 31.24
C ARG A 506 -1.92 11.78 30.40
N THR A 507 -0.94 10.90 30.51
CA THR A 507 -0.98 9.57 29.89
C THR A 507 -2.12 8.72 30.46
N SER A 508 -2.79 7.95 29.61
CA SER A 508 -3.78 6.93 30.00
C SER A 508 -3.10 5.68 30.58
N ALA A 509 -1.94 5.31 30.06
CA ALA A 509 -1.16 4.12 30.40
C ALA A 509 0.34 4.46 30.54
N PRO A 510 1.13 3.65 31.27
CA PRO A 510 2.55 3.89 31.41
C PRO A 510 3.29 3.63 30.09
N MET A 511 4.14 4.56 29.68
CA MET A 511 4.92 4.49 28.44
C MET A 511 6.33 3.95 28.68
N PRO A 512 6.92 3.20 27.72
CA PRO A 512 8.29 2.69 27.85
C PRO A 512 9.33 3.80 27.63
N LEU A 513 10.42 3.74 28.39
CA LEU A 513 11.50 4.75 28.43
C LEU A 513 12.90 4.10 28.52
N HIS A 514 13.09 2.95 27.86
CA HIS A 514 14.31 2.14 27.97
C HIS A 514 14.70 1.50 26.64
N GLY A 515 15.92 0.97 26.58
CA GLY A 515 16.40 0.16 25.45
C GLY A 515 16.32 0.89 24.12
N GLN A 516 15.73 0.23 23.11
CA GLN A 516 15.58 0.79 21.76
C GLN A 516 14.24 1.51 21.53
N TRP A 517 13.39 1.61 22.56
CA TRP A 517 12.15 2.37 22.45
C TRP A 517 12.45 3.82 22.10
N LYS A 518 11.76 4.34 21.09
CA LYS A 518 11.68 5.78 20.84
C LYS A 518 10.30 6.22 21.32
N THR A 519 10.22 7.23 22.18
CA THR A 519 8.96 7.67 22.82
C THR A 519 8.79 9.16 22.65
N LEU A 520 7.64 9.59 22.14
CA LEU A 520 7.29 11.00 21.96
C LEU A 520 5.82 11.30 22.29
N VAL A 521 5.55 12.55 22.65
CA VAL A 521 4.21 13.14 22.51
C VAL A 521 4.04 13.56 21.07
N ARG A 522 2.90 13.23 20.48
CA ARG A 522 2.48 13.66 19.16
C ARG A 522 1.27 14.60 19.30
N LEU A 523 1.22 15.65 18.49
CA LEU A 523 0.16 16.65 18.43
C LEU A 523 -0.31 16.80 16.98
N HIS A 524 -1.60 16.59 16.73
CA HIS A 524 -2.23 16.89 15.46
C HIS A 524 -3.48 17.72 15.66
N ASP A 525 -3.48 18.93 15.07
CA ASP A 525 -4.56 19.91 15.17
C ASP A 525 -4.70 20.63 13.82
N GLY A 526 -5.72 20.27 13.05
CA GLY A 526 -5.97 20.80 11.70
C GLY A 526 -4.80 20.60 10.72
N ARG A 527 -3.95 21.63 10.58
CA ARG A 527 -2.71 21.58 9.76
C ARG A 527 -1.44 21.40 10.57
N THR A 528 -1.51 21.57 11.90
CA THR A 528 -0.39 21.35 12.79
C THR A 528 -0.16 19.85 12.92
N LEU A 529 1.04 19.38 12.56
CA LEU A 529 1.50 18.02 12.80
C LEU A 529 2.90 18.09 13.38
N ALA A 530 3.00 17.89 14.69
CA ALA A 530 4.21 18.16 15.46
C ALA A 530 4.36 17.15 16.61
N GLY A 531 5.49 17.19 17.29
CA GLY A 531 5.74 16.33 18.43
C GLY A 531 6.84 16.83 19.34
N VAL A 532 6.91 16.21 20.51
CA VAL A 532 7.90 16.47 21.55
C VAL A 532 8.52 15.13 21.96
N PRO A 533 9.82 14.91 21.68
CA PRO A 533 10.46 13.66 22.04
C PRO A 533 10.59 13.59 23.57
N ILE A 534 10.33 12.42 24.15
CA ILE A 534 10.47 12.14 25.58
C ILE A 534 11.75 11.34 25.81
N TYR A 535 11.88 10.22 25.10
CA TYR A 535 13.04 9.33 25.16
C TYR A 535 13.46 8.94 23.75
N LEU A 536 14.73 9.13 23.40
CA LEU A 536 15.32 8.60 22.17
C LEU A 536 16.68 7.97 22.52
N PRO A 537 16.94 6.71 22.16
CA PRO A 537 18.22 6.07 22.46
C PRO A 537 19.36 6.72 21.68
N ALA A 538 20.59 6.53 22.16
CA ALA A 538 21.78 6.81 21.36
C ALA A 538 21.78 5.92 20.12
N ASP A 539 22.21 6.49 18.99
CA ASP A 539 22.33 5.77 17.73
C ASP A 539 23.62 6.17 17.03
N PRO A 540 24.74 5.45 17.32
CA PRO A 540 26.04 5.76 16.74
C PRO A 540 26.07 5.69 15.21
N ALA A 541 25.23 4.84 14.59
CA ALA A 541 25.22 4.65 13.14
C ALA A 541 24.76 5.90 12.38
N ILE A 542 23.95 6.75 13.02
CA ILE A 542 23.53 8.05 12.49
C ILE A 542 24.12 9.23 13.28
N GLY A 543 25.10 8.97 14.16
CA GLY A 543 25.76 9.97 14.99
C GLY A 543 24.84 10.66 16.00
N ALA A 544 23.70 10.05 16.34
CA ALA A 544 22.69 10.68 17.15
C ALA A 544 22.86 10.34 18.64
N ARG A 545 22.87 11.37 19.49
CA ARG A 545 23.04 11.21 20.94
C ARG A 545 21.74 10.78 21.59
N GLU A 546 21.86 10.10 22.73
CA GLU A 546 20.70 9.80 23.58
C GLU A 546 20.00 11.09 24.00
N LEU A 547 18.68 11.07 23.95
CA LEU A 547 17.81 12.05 24.55
C LEU A 547 17.13 11.37 25.76
N PRO A 548 17.66 11.51 26.97
CA PRO A 548 17.13 10.82 28.14
C PRO A 548 15.79 11.40 28.58
N ALA A 549 14.97 10.56 29.20
CA ALA A 549 13.75 11.00 29.89
C ALA A 549 14.06 11.29 31.36
N THR A 550 14.43 12.54 31.67
CA THR A 550 14.58 13.01 33.06
C THR A 550 13.22 13.17 33.74
N ASP A 551 13.19 13.25 35.07
CA ASP A 551 11.93 13.32 35.83
C ASP A 551 11.05 14.53 35.45
N SER A 552 11.68 15.63 35.03
CA SER A 552 11.01 16.75 34.41
C SER A 552 11.92 17.42 33.38
N PHE A 553 11.33 17.95 32.31
CA PHE A 553 12.01 18.76 31.29
C PHE A 553 11.02 19.62 30.50
N THR A 554 11.54 20.67 29.88
CA THR A 554 10.81 21.48 28.90
C THR A 554 11.54 21.42 27.56
N ARG A 555 10.82 21.10 26.49
CA ARG A 555 11.35 20.97 25.12
C ARG A 555 10.45 21.70 24.12
N ASP A 556 11.05 22.10 23.01
CA ASP A 556 10.31 22.72 21.91
C ASP A 556 9.39 21.70 21.24
N VAL A 557 8.18 22.15 20.89
CA VAL A 557 7.31 21.44 19.95
C VAL A 557 7.93 21.60 18.57
N GLN A 558 8.26 20.47 17.94
CA GLN A 558 8.99 20.47 16.67
C GLN A 558 8.33 19.57 15.63
N SER A 559 8.85 19.62 14.41
CA SER A 559 8.38 18.78 13.31
C SER A 559 8.47 17.31 13.71
N GLU A 560 7.34 16.62 13.66
CA GLU A 560 7.31 15.19 13.92
C GLU A 560 8.19 14.41 12.95
N LYS A 561 8.27 14.84 11.68
CA LYS A 561 9.17 14.26 10.67
C LYS A 561 10.62 14.21 11.15
N ARG A 562 11.10 15.24 11.88
CA ARG A 562 12.48 15.26 12.41
C ARG A 562 12.71 14.25 13.54
N ILE A 563 11.65 13.83 14.22
CA ILE A 563 11.72 12.86 15.33
C ILE A 563 11.55 11.44 14.79
N LEU A 564 10.50 11.22 13.98
CA LEU A 564 10.18 9.90 13.43
C LEU A 564 11.16 9.45 12.35
N GLN A 565 11.65 10.39 11.54
CA GLN A 565 12.62 10.13 10.46
C GLN A 565 13.99 10.68 10.84
N ARG A 566 14.45 10.36 12.05
CA ARG A 566 15.75 10.78 12.61
C ARG A 566 16.93 10.29 11.75
N GLU A 567 16.69 9.25 10.95
CA GLU A 567 17.59 8.61 10.02
C GLU A 567 17.81 9.43 8.72
N LEU A 568 16.96 10.42 8.44
CA LEU A 568 17.15 11.33 7.31
C LEU A 568 18.31 12.29 7.56
N LYS A 569 19.10 12.53 6.51
CA LYS A 569 20.24 13.43 6.51
C LYS A 569 19.78 14.89 6.43
N SER A 570 20.24 15.71 7.37
CA SER A 570 19.87 17.13 7.48
C SER A 570 20.62 18.07 6.51
N GLY A 571 21.68 17.59 5.86
CA GLY A 571 22.56 18.40 4.99
C GLY A 571 22.32 18.30 3.49
N VAL A 572 21.24 17.63 3.04
CA VAL A 572 21.01 17.40 1.61
C VAL A 572 20.33 18.60 0.95
N PRO A 573 20.83 19.12 -0.19
CA PRO A 573 20.21 20.24 -0.87
C PRO A 573 18.77 19.93 -1.32
N GLY A 574 17.84 20.86 -1.07
CA GLY A 574 16.43 20.68 -1.42
C GLY A 574 16.16 20.47 -2.91
N TRP A 575 16.98 21.04 -3.80
CA TRP A 575 16.85 20.82 -5.25
C TRP A 575 17.12 19.37 -5.65
N LEU A 576 18.01 18.67 -4.93
CA LEU A 576 18.33 17.27 -5.19
C LEU A 576 17.17 16.37 -4.77
N TRP A 577 16.55 16.65 -3.61
CA TRP A 577 15.31 16.00 -3.18
C TRP A 577 14.21 16.18 -4.22
N LEU A 578 14.02 17.41 -4.72
CA LEU A 578 13.02 17.72 -5.74
C LEU A 578 13.31 16.97 -7.05
N ALA A 579 14.56 16.96 -7.52
CA ALA A 579 14.95 16.27 -8.74
C ALA A 579 14.72 14.76 -8.63
N ALA A 580 15.17 14.13 -7.54
CA ALA A 580 14.98 12.70 -7.31
C ALA A 580 13.49 12.33 -7.21
N SER A 581 12.70 13.11 -6.44
CA SER A 581 11.25 12.93 -6.36
C SER A 581 10.55 13.11 -7.72
N SER A 582 11.05 14.03 -8.56
CA SER A 582 10.50 14.28 -9.90
C SER A 582 10.76 13.11 -10.86
N VAL A 583 11.90 12.43 -10.73
CA VAL A 583 12.19 11.20 -11.50
C VAL A 583 11.19 10.10 -11.14
N VAL A 584 10.96 9.89 -9.83
CA VAL A 584 9.95 8.92 -9.36
C VAL A 584 8.57 9.29 -9.88
N LEU A 585 8.15 10.55 -9.73
CA LEU A 585 6.86 11.03 -10.23
C LEU A 585 6.72 10.82 -11.74
N PHE A 586 7.75 11.12 -12.51
CA PHE A 586 7.78 10.88 -13.95
C PHE A 586 7.55 9.40 -14.28
N CYS A 587 8.26 8.49 -13.60
CA CYS A 587 8.09 7.05 -13.78
C CYS A 587 6.66 6.59 -13.42
N THR A 588 6.08 7.09 -12.31
CA THR A 588 4.68 6.83 -11.93
C THR A 588 3.71 7.30 -13.02
N LEU A 589 3.92 8.50 -13.55
CA LEU A 589 3.06 9.07 -14.61
C LEU A 589 3.17 8.27 -15.91
N VAL A 590 4.37 7.81 -16.27
CA VAL A 590 4.58 6.92 -17.43
C VAL A 590 3.77 5.63 -17.26
N LEU A 591 3.81 5.00 -16.07
CA LEU A 591 3.02 3.80 -15.80
C LEU A 591 1.51 4.07 -15.92
N LEU A 592 1.01 5.14 -15.30
CA LEU A 592 -0.41 5.52 -15.36
C LEU A 592 -0.88 5.79 -16.78
N VAL A 593 -0.08 6.54 -17.57
CA VAL A 593 -0.38 6.83 -18.97
C VAL A 593 -0.33 5.56 -19.83
N ALA A 594 0.62 4.66 -19.58
CA ALA A 594 0.72 3.37 -20.27
C ALA A 594 -0.51 2.48 -20.00
N LEU A 595 -0.97 2.40 -18.75
CA LEU A 595 -2.18 1.66 -18.39
C LEU A 595 -3.42 2.28 -19.06
N GLY A 596 -3.56 3.61 -19.01
CA GLY A 596 -4.63 4.33 -19.70
C GLY A 596 -4.60 4.10 -21.23
N TRP A 597 -3.40 4.07 -21.82
CA TRP A 597 -3.20 3.69 -23.22
C TRP A 597 -3.68 2.26 -23.49
N GLY A 598 -3.37 1.30 -22.62
CA GLY A 598 -3.81 -0.09 -22.74
C GLY A 598 -5.33 -0.23 -22.74
N VAL A 599 -5.99 0.41 -21.78
CA VAL A 599 -7.46 0.47 -21.70
C VAL A 599 -8.04 1.07 -22.97
N ALA A 600 -7.54 2.23 -23.41
CA ALA A 600 -8.02 2.89 -24.62
C ALA A 600 -7.75 2.08 -25.91
N ARG A 601 -6.64 1.33 -25.94
CA ARG A 601 -6.26 0.46 -27.06
C ARG A 601 -7.23 -0.72 -27.19
N VAL A 602 -7.47 -1.44 -26.10
CA VAL A 602 -8.45 -2.52 -26.07
C VAL A 602 -9.84 -2.00 -26.42
N ALA A 603 -10.21 -0.83 -25.91
CA ALA A 603 -11.52 -0.26 -26.19
C ALA A 603 -11.76 -0.01 -27.68
N ARG A 604 -10.76 0.53 -28.39
CA ARG A 604 -10.85 0.82 -29.83
C ARG A 604 -10.78 -0.42 -30.72
N LEU A 605 -9.96 -1.39 -30.34
CA LEU A 605 -9.65 -2.55 -31.20
C LEU A 605 -10.55 -3.75 -30.94
N LEU A 606 -11.23 -3.79 -29.78
CA LEU A 606 -12.14 -4.85 -29.36
C LEU A 606 -13.51 -4.27 -28.91
N PRO A 607 -14.21 -3.51 -29.77
CA PRO A 607 -15.49 -2.88 -29.42
C PRO A 607 -16.55 -3.94 -29.09
N GLU A 608 -17.46 -3.62 -28.15
CA GLU A 608 -18.71 -4.37 -28.05
C GLU A 608 -19.63 -4.00 -29.21
N PRO A 609 -20.30 -4.96 -29.87
CA PRO A 609 -21.39 -4.64 -30.80
C PRO A 609 -22.44 -3.80 -30.06
N ALA A 610 -22.92 -2.72 -30.69
CA ALA A 610 -24.05 -1.98 -30.16
C ALA A 610 -25.22 -2.95 -29.95
N ARG A 611 -25.73 -3.05 -28.72
CA ARG A 611 -26.93 -3.85 -28.45
C ARG A 611 -28.05 -3.31 -29.31
N VAL A 612 -28.52 -4.10 -30.27
CA VAL A 612 -29.80 -3.86 -30.95
C VAL A 612 -30.86 -3.84 -29.84
N GLY A 613 -31.51 -2.69 -29.65
CA GLY A 613 -32.50 -2.53 -28.60
C GLY A 613 -33.63 -3.55 -28.77
N GLY A 614 -33.92 -4.34 -27.73
CA GLY A 614 -35.18 -5.09 -27.65
C GLY A 614 -35.15 -6.55 -27.18
N ALA A 615 -34.00 -7.21 -27.02
CA ALA A 615 -34.01 -8.59 -26.52
C ALA A 615 -34.10 -8.63 -24.97
N PRO A 616 -35.14 -9.25 -24.37
CA PRO A 616 -35.21 -9.45 -22.93
C PRO A 616 -34.03 -10.31 -22.47
N ARG A 617 -33.48 -10.01 -21.29
CA ARG A 617 -32.57 -10.95 -20.62
C ARG A 617 -33.30 -12.28 -20.46
N GLU A 618 -32.70 -13.37 -20.92
CA GLU A 618 -33.00 -14.70 -20.38
C GLU A 618 -32.93 -14.59 -18.85
N ARG A 619 -34.08 -14.80 -18.22
CA ARG A 619 -34.14 -15.03 -16.79
C ARG A 619 -33.38 -16.34 -16.56
N VAL A 620 -32.16 -16.24 -16.04
CA VAL A 620 -31.51 -17.38 -15.42
C VAL A 620 -32.42 -17.80 -14.28
N GLY A 621 -33.01 -18.99 -14.42
CA GLY A 621 -33.93 -19.57 -13.44
C GLY A 621 -33.25 -19.73 -12.08
N THR A 622 -34.05 -19.39 -11.06
CA THR A 622 -33.99 -19.73 -9.63
C THR A 622 -32.68 -20.26 -9.06
#